data_AF-A0A0F4QFL0-F1
#
_entry.id   AF-A0A0F4QFL0-F1
#
_cell.length_a   1.000
_cell.length_b   1.000
_cell.length_c   1.000
_cell.angle_alpha   90.00
_cell.angle_beta   90.00
_cell.angle_gamma   90.00
#
_symmetry.space_group_name_H-M   'P 1'
#
loop_
_entity.id
_entity.type
_entity.pdbx_description
1 polymer ?
#
loop_
_entity_poly.entity_id
_entity_poly.type
_entity_poly.pdbx_seq_one_letter_code
_entity_poly.pdbx_strand_id
1 'polypeptide(L)'
;MNKLIAILIPFMLTACGGGSGGSEGQSQPASSTAQVNTSSTTEAQPNEVASQTRATEPQQDSTQEQGLNEQPVEEQASAGEGMEAVVVDESFDFQTDVPLTVSVAPNVVNSRAYLNVCKQGAALINDDNCFLRAPVDSTGLTVQIELPHSEQKLTAEIWYYSTGVEPLVYSWEFDTRQQQQAWTIN
;
A
#
# COMPACT_ATOMS: atom_id res chain seq x y z
N MET A 1 31.24 6.00 50.61
CA MET A 1 29.82 5.67 50.88
C MET A 1 28.99 6.90 50.55
N ASN A 2 28.51 7.03 49.32
CA ASN A 2 27.69 8.16 48.91
C ASN A 2 26.27 7.67 48.66
N LYS A 3 25.33 8.23 49.42
CA LYS A 3 23.93 7.84 49.45
C LYS A 3 23.21 8.40 48.22
N LEU A 4 22.62 7.50 47.44
CA LEU A 4 21.62 7.80 46.40
C LEU A 4 20.36 8.36 47.09
N ILE A 5 20.04 9.62 46.81
CA ILE A 5 18.74 10.22 47.14
C ILE A 5 17.89 10.10 45.88
N ALA A 6 16.98 9.12 45.90
CA ALA A 6 15.92 8.97 44.91
C ALA A 6 14.78 9.95 45.26
N ILE A 7 14.56 10.96 44.43
CA ILE A 7 13.40 11.85 44.54
C ILE A 7 12.28 11.28 43.65
N LEU A 8 11.27 10.73 44.33
CA LEU A 8 9.98 10.33 43.79
C LEU A 8 9.14 11.59 43.53
N ILE A 9 8.92 11.95 42.27
CA ILE A 9 7.97 13.00 41.88
C ILE A 9 6.63 12.34 41.50
N PRO A 10 5.52 12.60 42.23
CA PRO A 10 4.21 12.12 41.82
C PRO A 10 3.66 12.96 40.66
N PHE A 11 3.31 12.27 39.57
CA PHE A 11 2.48 12.79 38.49
C PHE A 11 1.08 13.17 39.01
N MET A 12 0.74 14.46 38.94
CA MET A 12 -0.64 14.91 39.03
C MET A 12 -1.27 14.83 37.64
N LEU A 13 -2.10 13.81 37.43
CA LEU A 13 -3.01 13.67 36.29
C LEU A 13 -4.19 14.62 36.49
N THR A 14 -4.17 15.79 35.85
CA THR A 14 -5.39 16.62 35.70
C THR A 14 -6.17 16.14 34.49
N ALA A 15 -7.16 15.28 34.75
CA ALA A 15 -8.27 15.03 33.85
C ALA A 15 -9.19 16.28 33.83
N CYS A 16 -9.21 16.97 32.70
CA CYS A 16 -10.14 18.04 32.36
C CYS A 16 -10.54 17.79 30.90
N GLY A 17 -11.79 17.74 30.48
CA GLY A 17 -13.09 17.99 31.11
C GLY A 17 -14.08 18.00 29.95
N GLY A 18 -15.17 17.25 30.06
CA GLY A 18 -16.19 17.14 29.02
C GLY A 18 -17.00 18.43 28.82
N GLY A 19 -17.47 18.66 27.60
CA GLY A 19 -18.37 19.74 27.23
C GLY A 19 -19.51 19.22 26.35
N SER A 20 -20.74 19.41 26.82
CA SER A 20 -22.01 18.99 26.21
C SER A 20 -22.93 20.20 25.97
N GLY A 21 -23.75 20.13 24.92
CA GLY A 21 -24.95 20.97 24.69
C GLY A 21 -24.73 22.11 23.70
N GLY A 22 -25.65 22.47 22.79
CA GLY A 22 -27.02 22.06 22.53
C GLY A 22 -27.73 23.19 21.74
N SER A 23 -28.77 22.83 20.99
CA SER A 23 -29.92 23.68 20.57
C SER A 23 -29.78 24.61 19.34
N GLU A 24 -30.28 24.10 18.22
CA GLU A 24 -31.37 24.65 17.38
C GLU A 24 -31.69 26.15 17.42
N GLY A 25 -31.71 26.78 16.24
CA GLY A 25 -32.27 28.12 16.02
C GLY A 25 -32.25 28.55 14.56
N GLN A 26 -33.38 28.34 13.87
CA GLN A 26 -33.70 28.69 12.48
C GLN A 26 -33.51 30.17 12.12
N SER A 27 -33.24 30.45 10.83
CA SER A 27 -34.05 31.35 9.96
C SER A 27 -33.48 31.44 8.52
N GLN A 28 -34.21 30.86 7.57
CA GLN A 28 -34.22 31.21 6.12
C GLN A 28 -35.05 32.50 5.91
N PRO A 29 -35.07 33.21 4.74
CA PRO A 29 -35.34 32.69 3.37
C PRO A 29 -34.52 33.43 2.25
N ALA A 30 -34.57 33.21 0.93
CA ALA A 30 -35.25 32.30 -0.02
C ALA A 30 -34.53 32.34 -1.41
N SER A 31 -34.61 31.21 -2.12
CA SER A 31 -34.87 30.98 -3.56
C SER A 31 -34.00 31.58 -4.69
N SER A 32 -33.37 30.70 -5.49
CA SER A 32 -33.78 30.49 -6.90
C SER A 32 -33.33 29.13 -7.47
N THR A 33 -34.34 28.28 -7.67
CA THR A 33 -34.68 27.41 -8.81
C THR A 33 -33.64 26.52 -9.54
N ALA A 34 -34.06 25.25 -9.64
CA ALA A 34 -33.43 24.06 -10.20
C ALA A 34 -33.26 24.03 -11.73
N GLN A 35 -32.38 23.14 -12.21
CA GLN A 35 -32.83 22.04 -13.08
C GLN A 35 -31.85 20.85 -13.13
N VAL A 36 -32.40 19.68 -12.81
CA VAL A 36 -31.88 18.34 -13.09
C VAL A 36 -32.47 17.91 -14.42
N ASN A 37 -31.65 17.42 -15.34
CA ASN A 37 -32.11 16.64 -16.49
C ASN A 37 -31.22 15.40 -16.66
N THR A 38 -31.70 14.28 -16.13
CA THR A 38 -31.39 12.93 -16.61
C THR A 38 -32.25 12.63 -17.83
N SER A 39 -31.66 12.07 -18.88
CA SER A 39 -32.38 11.41 -19.96
C SER A 39 -31.58 10.21 -20.47
N SER A 40 -32.20 9.05 -20.41
CA SER A 40 -31.81 7.79 -21.04
C SER A 40 -32.56 7.61 -22.37
N THR A 41 -31.98 6.79 -23.26
CA THR A 41 -32.62 5.79 -24.18
C THR A 41 -32.13 5.86 -25.64
N THR A 42 -31.34 4.84 -26.00
CA THR A 42 -31.36 3.97 -27.22
C THR A 42 -31.11 4.52 -28.63
N GLU A 43 -30.12 3.95 -29.35
CA GLU A 43 -30.34 3.30 -30.67
C GLU A 43 -29.23 2.32 -31.15
N ALA A 44 -29.69 1.14 -31.58
CA ALA A 44 -29.25 0.22 -32.65
C ALA A 44 -27.85 -0.45 -32.73
N GLN A 45 -27.92 -1.79 -32.70
CA GLN A 45 -27.09 -2.84 -33.32
C GLN A 45 -26.85 -2.62 -34.84
N PRO A 46 -25.82 -3.22 -35.49
CA PRO A 46 -25.85 -4.64 -35.96
C PRO A 46 -24.54 -5.42 -35.61
N ASN A 47 -24.64 -6.71 -35.23
CA ASN A 47 -24.31 -7.93 -36.03
C ASN A 47 -22.88 -7.92 -36.63
N GLU A 48 -21.99 -8.90 -36.44
CA GLU A 48 -22.06 -10.35 -36.69
C GLU A 48 -20.83 -11.02 -36.01
N VAL A 49 -21.02 -12.11 -35.25
CA VAL A 49 -20.68 -13.50 -35.58
C VAL A 49 -19.25 -13.74 -36.10
N ALA A 50 -18.39 -14.32 -35.25
CA ALA A 50 -17.28 -15.17 -35.69
C ALA A 50 -17.14 -16.37 -34.77
N SER A 51 -17.51 -17.52 -35.32
CA SER A 51 -17.48 -18.87 -34.76
C SER A 51 -16.06 -19.31 -34.38
N GLN A 52 -15.90 -19.90 -33.19
CA GLN A 52 -14.73 -20.72 -32.88
C GLN A 52 -15.11 -22.19 -33.02
N THR A 53 -14.72 -22.74 -34.16
CA THR A 53 -14.61 -24.16 -34.46
C THR A 53 -13.65 -24.79 -33.46
N ARG A 54 -14.16 -25.60 -32.51
CA ARG A 54 -13.31 -26.52 -31.75
C ARG A 54 -13.18 -27.79 -32.59
N ALA A 55 -11.98 -27.97 -33.13
CA ALA A 55 -11.60 -29.18 -33.83
C ALA A 55 -11.70 -30.40 -32.91
N THR A 56 -12.41 -31.40 -33.43
CA THR A 56 -12.36 -32.79 -33.00
C THR A 56 -10.95 -33.32 -33.24
N GLU A 57 -10.28 -33.80 -32.20
CA GLU A 57 -9.18 -34.75 -32.34
C GLU A 57 -9.61 -36.13 -31.83
N PRO A 58 -9.25 -37.20 -32.54
CA PRO A 58 -9.86 -38.52 -32.40
C PRO A 58 -9.37 -39.24 -31.14
N GLN A 59 -10.33 -39.80 -30.42
CA GLN A 59 -10.13 -40.82 -29.40
C GLN A 59 -9.66 -42.12 -30.10
N GLN A 60 -8.38 -42.45 -29.96
CA GLN A 60 -7.83 -43.71 -30.45
C GLN A 60 -7.98 -44.78 -29.36
N ASP A 61 -9.02 -45.59 -29.53
CA ASP A 61 -9.14 -46.91 -28.94
C ASP A 61 -8.12 -47.85 -29.62
N SER A 62 -7.27 -48.48 -28.80
CA SER A 62 -6.68 -49.77 -29.17
C SER A 62 -6.28 -50.51 -27.90
N THR A 63 -7.16 -51.42 -27.50
CA THR A 63 -6.82 -52.58 -26.67
C THR A 63 -5.85 -53.47 -27.44
N GLN A 64 -4.66 -53.76 -26.88
CA GLN A 64 -3.86 -54.92 -27.25
C GLN A 64 -3.29 -55.58 -26.00
N GLU A 65 -3.66 -56.85 -25.83
CA GLU A 65 -3.18 -57.75 -24.80
C GLU A 65 -1.78 -58.30 -25.14
N GLN A 66 -1.10 -58.75 -24.09
CA GLN A 66 -0.02 -59.74 -24.03
C GLN A 66 1.43 -59.29 -24.27
N GLY A 67 2.19 -59.36 -23.18
CA GLY A 67 3.65 -59.44 -23.14
C GLY A 67 4.11 -59.64 -21.71
N LEU A 68 3.98 -60.88 -21.22
CA LEU A 68 4.52 -61.32 -19.93
C LEU A 68 6.05 -61.14 -19.95
N ASN A 69 6.58 -60.20 -19.16
CA ASN A 69 8.00 -60.19 -18.84
C ASN A 69 8.19 -59.64 -17.41
N GLU A 70 8.30 -60.57 -16.46
CA GLU A 70 8.79 -60.29 -15.11
C GLU A 70 10.27 -59.91 -15.18
N GLN A 71 10.61 -58.68 -14.80
CA GLN A 71 11.97 -58.27 -14.48
C GLN A 71 11.95 -57.31 -13.28
N PRO A 72 12.92 -57.38 -12.35
CA PRO A 72 12.72 -56.95 -10.97
C PRO A 72 12.77 -55.43 -10.77
N VAL A 73 12.03 -55.02 -9.75
CA VAL A 73 11.96 -53.73 -9.07
C VAL A 73 13.26 -52.92 -9.17
N GLU A 74 13.20 -51.82 -9.92
CA GLU A 74 13.80 -50.57 -9.47
C GLU A 74 12.64 -49.62 -9.21
N GLU A 75 12.30 -49.45 -7.93
CA GLU A 75 11.43 -48.38 -7.45
C GLU A 75 12.19 -47.07 -7.68
N GLN A 76 12.19 -46.61 -8.93
CA GLN A 76 12.44 -45.21 -9.23
C GLN A 76 11.30 -44.47 -8.55
N ALA A 77 11.57 -44.01 -7.33
CA ALA A 77 10.81 -42.97 -6.69
C ALA A 77 10.61 -41.91 -7.76
N SER A 78 9.39 -41.82 -8.27
CA SER A 78 8.94 -40.66 -9.02
C SER A 78 9.26 -39.50 -8.10
N ALA A 79 10.34 -38.77 -8.40
CA ALA A 79 10.67 -37.55 -7.71
C ALA A 79 9.45 -36.68 -7.97
N GLY A 80 8.60 -36.55 -6.95
CA GLY A 80 7.25 -36.04 -7.10
C GLY A 80 7.29 -34.76 -7.90
N GLU A 81 6.76 -34.81 -9.13
CA GLU A 81 6.65 -33.63 -9.97
C GLU A 81 5.53 -32.77 -9.35
N GLY A 82 5.92 -31.83 -8.49
CA GLY A 82 5.01 -31.01 -7.71
C GLY A 82 5.71 -30.16 -6.67
N MET A 83 4.93 -29.37 -5.92
CA MET A 83 5.42 -28.46 -4.86
C MET A 83 6.11 -29.21 -3.71
N GLU A 84 5.98 -30.52 -3.64
CA GLU A 84 6.56 -31.41 -2.63
C GLU A 84 8.06 -31.65 -2.84
N ALA A 85 8.59 -31.28 -4.01
CA ALA A 85 10.02 -31.33 -4.33
C ALA A 85 10.74 -29.97 -4.18
N VAL A 86 10.04 -28.90 -3.77
CA VAL A 86 10.65 -27.59 -3.55
C VAL A 86 11.36 -27.57 -2.19
N VAL A 87 12.68 -27.64 -2.20
CA VAL A 87 13.52 -27.50 -1.00
C VAL A 87 13.91 -26.04 -0.85
N VAL A 88 13.45 -25.41 0.23
CA VAL A 88 13.82 -24.04 0.60
C VAL A 88 14.89 -24.11 1.69
N ASP A 89 15.95 -23.31 1.54
CA ASP A 89 17.01 -23.21 2.55
C ASP A 89 16.46 -22.63 3.86
N GLU A 90 16.90 -23.15 5.02
CA GLU A 90 16.44 -22.67 6.33
C GLU A 90 16.79 -21.19 6.59
N SER A 91 17.78 -20.65 5.87
CA SER A 91 18.16 -19.24 5.90
C SER A 91 17.39 -18.36 4.91
N PHE A 92 16.55 -18.94 4.06
CA PHE A 92 15.72 -18.15 3.15
C PHE A 92 14.62 -17.44 3.93
N ASP A 93 14.72 -16.11 3.96
CA ASP A 93 13.68 -15.27 4.55
C ASP A 93 12.68 -14.86 3.46
N PHE A 94 11.40 -15.19 3.67
CA PHE A 94 10.31 -14.79 2.80
C PHE A 94 9.82 -13.36 3.09
N GLN A 95 10.44 -12.64 4.01
CA GLN A 95 10.15 -11.23 4.24
C GLN A 95 10.50 -10.39 3.01
N THR A 96 9.49 -9.73 2.47
CA THR A 96 9.65 -8.74 1.40
C THR A 96 9.65 -7.32 1.94
N ASP A 97 9.50 -7.15 3.25
CA ASP A 97 9.42 -5.85 3.89
C ASP A 97 10.73 -5.09 3.75
N VAL A 98 10.61 -3.85 3.28
CA VAL A 98 11.74 -2.95 3.09
C VAL A 98 11.62 -1.81 4.10
N PRO A 99 12.49 -1.76 5.12
CA PRO A 99 12.56 -0.62 6.02
C PRO A 99 13.15 0.58 5.28
N LEU A 100 12.39 1.68 5.23
CA LEU A 100 12.79 2.95 4.63
C LEU A 100 12.82 4.04 5.70
N THR A 101 13.97 4.69 5.86
CA THR A 101 14.07 5.91 6.67
C THR A 101 13.71 7.13 5.82
N VAL A 102 12.60 7.79 6.15
CA VAL A 102 12.18 9.04 5.52
C VAL A 102 12.62 10.21 6.40
N SER A 103 13.35 11.15 5.82
CA SER A 103 13.81 12.35 6.52
C SER A 103 13.48 13.60 5.71
N VAL A 104 12.75 14.54 6.32
CA VAL A 104 12.61 15.91 5.85
C VAL A 104 13.64 16.76 6.58
N ALA A 105 14.54 17.39 5.83
CA ALA A 105 15.58 18.23 6.43
C ALA A 105 14.99 19.48 7.11
N PRO A 106 15.72 20.07 8.08
CA PRO A 106 15.32 21.34 8.67
C PRO A 106 15.16 22.44 7.62
N ASN A 107 14.19 23.33 7.81
CA ASN A 107 13.87 24.47 6.96
C ASN A 107 13.41 24.14 5.52
N VAL A 108 13.10 22.87 5.20
CA VAL A 108 12.38 22.52 3.95
C VAL A 108 11.01 23.22 3.92
N VAL A 109 10.38 23.33 5.09
CA VAL A 109 9.17 24.14 5.29
C VAL A 109 9.45 25.31 6.22
N ASN A 110 8.79 26.43 5.97
CA ASN A 110 8.93 27.66 6.75
C ASN A 110 7.82 27.85 7.82
N SER A 111 6.85 26.94 7.85
CA SER A 111 5.70 26.94 8.75
C SER A 111 5.20 25.51 8.89
N ARG A 112 4.22 25.28 9.78
CA ARG A 112 3.63 23.96 9.95
C ARG A 112 3.00 23.51 8.63
N ALA A 113 3.36 22.31 8.20
CA ALA A 113 2.85 21.65 7.01
C ALA A 113 2.54 20.19 7.33
N TYR A 114 2.09 19.45 6.32
CA TYR A 114 1.72 18.05 6.44
C TYR A 114 2.35 17.23 5.32
N LEU A 115 3.15 16.24 5.69
CA LEU A 115 3.78 15.29 4.78
C LEU A 115 2.85 14.10 4.57
N ASN A 116 2.55 13.77 3.31
CA ASN A 116 1.98 12.50 2.91
C ASN A 116 3.01 11.74 2.06
N VAL A 117 3.33 10.51 2.42
CA VAL A 117 4.16 9.60 1.61
C VAL A 117 3.28 8.43 1.18
N CYS A 118 3.03 8.33 -0.11
CA CYS A 118 2.07 7.38 -0.67
C CYS A 118 2.62 6.66 -1.89
N LYS A 119 1.93 5.60 -2.32
CA LYS A 119 2.24 4.91 -3.57
C LYS A 119 2.23 5.91 -4.74
N GLN A 120 3.22 5.82 -5.62
CA GLN A 120 3.29 6.69 -6.79
C GLN A 120 2.04 6.53 -7.66
N GLY A 121 1.46 7.66 -8.09
CA GLY A 121 0.24 7.68 -8.92
C GLY A 121 -1.07 7.42 -8.16
N ALA A 122 -1.04 7.17 -6.86
CA ALA A 122 -2.25 7.04 -6.05
C ALA A 122 -2.83 8.40 -5.66
N ALA A 123 -4.15 8.43 -5.45
CA ALA A 123 -4.80 9.60 -4.89
C ALA A 123 -4.40 9.76 -3.41
N LEU A 124 -3.86 10.94 -3.06
CA LEU A 124 -3.25 11.24 -1.77
C LEU A 124 -4.25 11.54 -0.64
N ILE A 125 -5.54 11.48 -0.98
CA ILE A 125 -6.66 11.58 -0.03
C ILE A 125 -7.05 10.22 0.55
N ASN A 126 -6.55 9.12 -0.03
CA ASN A 126 -6.89 7.77 0.43
C ASN A 126 -5.80 7.26 1.38
N ASP A 127 -6.19 7.07 2.64
CA ASP A 127 -5.32 6.54 3.70
C ASP A 127 -4.69 5.19 3.33
N ASP A 128 -5.41 4.34 2.60
CA ASP A 128 -4.96 2.99 2.27
C ASP A 128 -3.75 2.95 1.32
N ASN A 129 -3.47 4.08 0.65
CA ASN A 129 -2.37 4.20 -0.30
C ASN A 129 -1.15 4.93 0.29
N CYS A 130 -1.24 5.38 1.54
CA CYS A 130 -0.19 6.17 2.18
C CYS A 130 0.50 5.38 3.30
N PHE A 131 1.82 5.38 3.28
CA PHE A 131 2.67 4.73 4.28
C PHE A 131 3.02 5.67 5.43
N LEU A 132 3.02 6.99 5.18
CA LEU A 132 3.28 8.01 6.19
C LEU A 132 2.35 9.19 5.99
N ARG A 133 1.74 9.64 7.10
CA ARG A 133 1.01 10.90 7.20
C ARG A 133 1.44 11.58 8.49
N ALA A 134 2.19 12.67 8.38
CA ALA A 134 2.82 13.28 9.56
C ALA A 134 2.90 14.80 9.44
N PRO A 135 2.71 15.53 10.56
CA PRO A 135 3.03 16.96 10.59
C PRO A 135 4.55 17.15 10.42
N VAL A 136 4.92 18.21 9.72
CA VAL A 136 6.31 18.67 9.61
C VAL A 136 6.35 20.17 9.85
N ASP A 137 7.42 20.64 10.46
CA ASP A 137 7.69 22.06 10.67
C ASP A 137 9.14 22.39 10.32
N SER A 138 9.60 23.60 10.68
CA SER A 138 10.94 24.07 10.35
C SER A 138 12.06 23.23 10.96
N THR A 139 11.78 22.39 11.96
CA THR A 139 12.76 21.47 12.54
C THR A 139 12.99 20.22 11.69
N GLY A 140 12.10 19.95 10.73
CA GLY A 140 12.14 18.76 9.90
C GLY A 140 11.39 17.58 10.51
N LEU A 141 11.64 16.38 10.00
CA LEU A 141 11.03 15.13 10.44
C LEU A 141 11.97 13.97 10.10
N THR A 142 12.09 12.97 10.97
CA THR A 142 12.74 11.70 10.64
C THR A 142 11.91 10.55 11.20
N VAL A 143 11.46 9.64 10.33
CA VAL A 143 10.60 8.50 10.66
C VAL A 143 11.01 7.30 9.81
N GLN A 144 10.94 6.10 10.37
CA GLN A 144 11.09 4.86 9.62
C GLN A 144 9.70 4.30 9.28
N ILE A 145 9.53 3.87 8.04
CA ILE A 145 8.34 3.16 7.55
C ILE A 145 8.74 1.81 6.96
N GLU A 146 7.78 0.89 6.88
CA GLU A 146 7.94 -0.42 6.24
C GLU A 146 7.17 -0.43 4.92
N LEU A 147 7.84 -0.78 3.83
CA LEU A 147 7.23 -0.96 2.53
C LEU A 147 7.05 -2.47 2.26
N PRO A 148 5.95 -2.88 1.61
CA PRO A 148 5.63 -4.30 1.42
C PRO A 148 6.57 -5.03 0.45
N HIS A 149 7.26 -4.30 -0.44
CA HIS A 149 8.20 -4.85 -1.40
C HIS A 149 9.10 -3.76 -2.00
N SER A 150 10.27 -4.16 -2.53
CA SER A 150 11.26 -3.26 -3.14
C SER A 150 10.80 -2.57 -4.41
N GLU A 151 9.84 -3.14 -5.14
CA GLU A 151 9.27 -2.52 -6.35
C GLU A 151 8.36 -1.32 -6.04
N GLN A 152 8.06 -1.07 -4.76
CA GLN A 152 7.17 0.00 -4.34
C GLN A 152 7.79 1.37 -4.62
N LYS A 153 7.24 2.08 -5.62
CA LYS A 153 7.56 3.48 -5.87
C LYS A 153 6.72 4.41 -5.00
N LEU A 154 7.33 5.49 -4.53
CA LEU A 154 6.69 6.43 -3.62
C LEU A 154 6.67 7.84 -4.19
N THR A 155 5.63 8.58 -3.80
CA THR A 155 5.54 10.03 -3.94
C THR A 155 5.34 10.62 -2.56
N ALA A 156 6.14 11.63 -2.23
CA ALA A 156 5.99 12.43 -1.03
C ALA A 156 5.45 13.79 -1.44
N GLU A 157 4.38 14.22 -0.80
CA GLU A 157 3.86 15.57 -0.95
C GLU A 157 3.78 16.29 0.39
N ILE A 158 4.28 17.52 0.42
CA ILE A 158 4.21 18.40 1.58
C ILE A 158 3.19 19.49 1.29
N TRP A 159 2.08 19.44 2.02
CA TRP A 159 0.97 20.37 1.91
C TRP A 159 1.01 21.41 3.01
N TYR A 160 0.91 22.68 2.64
CA TYR A 160 0.68 23.77 3.59
C TYR A 160 -0.81 23.87 3.92
N TYR A 161 -1.14 24.33 5.12
CA TYR A 161 -2.53 24.60 5.50
C TYR A 161 -3.16 25.76 4.73
N SER A 162 -2.33 26.61 4.12
CA SER A 162 -2.79 27.68 3.23
C SER A 162 -3.07 27.10 1.84
N THR A 163 -4.24 27.43 1.28
CA THR A 163 -4.65 26.99 -0.06
C THR A 163 -3.95 27.74 -1.20
N GLY A 164 -3.15 28.77 -0.88
CA GLY A 164 -2.42 29.58 -1.87
C GLY A 164 -0.99 29.12 -2.16
N VAL A 165 -0.55 28.00 -1.59
CA VAL A 165 0.82 27.47 -1.78
C VAL A 165 0.72 26.11 -2.45
N GLU A 166 1.44 25.94 -3.55
CA GLU A 166 1.53 24.64 -4.22
C GLU A 166 2.29 23.63 -3.35
N PRO A 167 1.89 22.35 -3.34
CA PRO A 167 2.59 21.32 -2.59
C PRO A 167 4.00 21.10 -3.12
N LEU A 168 4.92 20.77 -2.21
CA LEU A 168 6.24 20.27 -2.62
C LEU A 168 6.11 18.79 -2.92
N VAL A 169 6.52 18.35 -4.11
CA VAL A 169 6.37 16.97 -4.57
C VAL A 169 7.74 16.34 -4.82
N TYR A 170 7.96 15.16 -4.25
CA TYR A 170 9.19 14.39 -4.37
C TYR A 170 8.86 12.94 -4.73
N SER A 171 9.79 12.26 -5.41
CA SER A 171 9.65 10.85 -5.75
C SER A 171 10.81 10.03 -5.19
N TRP A 172 10.53 8.78 -4.88
CA TRP A 172 11.51 7.81 -4.41
C TRP A 172 11.24 6.44 -5.01
N GLU A 173 12.32 5.72 -5.25
CA GLU A 173 12.33 4.31 -5.64
C GLU A 173 13.52 3.60 -4.99
N PHE A 174 13.40 2.29 -4.84
CA PHE A 174 14.40 1.45 -4.19
C PHE A 174 15.76 1.48 -4.93
N ASP A 175 16.85 1.63 -4.18
CA ASP A 175 18.22 1.55 -4.73
C ASP A 175 18.87 0.21 -4.34
N THR A 176 19.04 -0.68 -5.34
CA THR A 176 19.64 -2.01 -5.15
C THR A 176 21.12 -1.99 -4.76
N ARG A 177 21.78 -0.83 -4.84
CA ARG A 177 23.18 -0.66 -4.44
C ARG A 177 23.32 -0.31 -2.96
N GLN A 178 22.23 0.10 -2.31
CA GLN A 178 22.23 0.48 -0.91
C GLN A 178 21.80 -0.70 -0.04
N GLN A 179 22.60 -0.98 1.00
CA GLN A 179 22.23 -1.99 2.01
C GLN A 179 21.07 -1.52 2.90
N GLN A 180 20.88 -0.20 3.03
CA GLN A 180 19.82 0.41 3.81
C GLN A 180 19.13 1.48 2.98
N GLN A 181 17.81 1.48 2.98
CA GLN A 181 17.04 2.46 2.24
C GLN A 181 16.83 3.72 3.10
N ALA A 182 17.20 4.86 2.53
CA ALA A 182 16.98 6.16 3.12
C ALA A 182 16.52 7.15 2.05
N TRP A 183 15.57 8.00 2.41
CA TRP A 183 15.08 9.08 1.57
C TRP A 183 15.21 10.40 2.32
N THR A 184 16.10 11.27 1.86
CA THR A 184 16.22 12.63 2.38
C THR A 184 15.55 13.61 1.43
N ILE A 185 14.55 14.32 1.93
CA ILE A 185 13.86 15.43 1.29
C ILE A 185 14.54 16.72 1.76
N ASN A 186 15.06 17.50 0.81
CA ASN A 186 15.77 18.76 1.02
C ASN A 186 15.13 19.90 0.20
#